data_AF-A0A0U5FUR0-F1
#
_entry.id   AF-A0A0U5FUR0-F1
#
_cell.length_a   1.000
_cell.length_b   1.000
_cell.length_c   1.000
_cell.angle_alpha   90.00
_cell.angle_beta   90.00
_cell.angle_gamma   90.00
#
_symmetry.space_group_name_H-M   'P 1'
#
loop_
_entity.id
_entity.type
_entity.pdbx_description
1 polymer ?
#
loop_
_entity_poly.entity_id
_entity_poly.type
_entity_poly.pdbx_seq_one_letter_code
_entity_poly.pdbx_strand_id
1 'polypeptide(L)'
;MLPEVCSFVNRVLRDLNDVTPDNREEKETGILRQALELASQRMESYHTKMRSHLAECKRDMDVIFKDHGVLTWIRDIEGETDPYRLSTICYDGRERELEEVRSKAIGNVPMAQVAHYIGRLGAHRYAVSMIITACIQVPVLRRIVRAVFLPSADARPVILPPEAANFYKTCKLICKNQCLPPHQGQSLNIHLCSRDIAEDYALSNKFEQLKDVLTRVHAELLIVDFFSRKKLKFVDNDRYVGCSKPACYFCHKWISLHPDGYETPAAHNQVILGCRGPDVDAGEDRMGNGARVRRSQYIRLAREIIRDINHQVGIRPGVGLPHHQSSNGSTRAPSTVSRL
;
A
#
# COMPACT_ATOMS: atom_id res chain seq x y z
N MET A 1 8.68 -20.30 -6.11
CA MET A 1 8.18 -19.13 -5.36
C MET A 1 7.12 -19.46 -4.30
N LEU A 2 5.91 -19.92 -4.63
CA LEU A 2 4.86 -20.17 -3.60
C LEU A 2 5.26 -21.19 -2.51
N PRO A 3 5.87 -22.35 -2.85
CA PRO A 3 6.30 -23.32 -1.83
C PRO A 3 7.43 -22.79 -0.93
N GLU A 4 8.37 -22.05 -1.51
CA GLU A 4 9.51 -21.47 -0.77
C GLU A 4 9.05 -20.40 0.22
N VAL A 5 8.12 -19.53 -0.20
CA VAL A 5 7.52 -18.51 0.68
C VAL A 5 6.75 -19.16 1.81
N CYS A 6 5.95 -20.21 1.55
CA CYS A 6 5.24 -20.93 2.61
C CYS A 6 6.21 -21.58 3.60
N SER A 7 7.27 -22.21 3.09
CA SER A 7 8.32 -22.81 3.90
C SER A 7 9.04 -21.77 4.76
N PHE A 8 9.39 -20.61 4.18
CA PHE A 8 9.96 -19.48 4.90
C PHE A 8 9.04 -18.97 6.01
N VAL A 9 7.78 -18.68 5.71
CA VAL A 9 6.81 -18.19 6.70
C VAL A 9 6.66 -19.18 7.85
N ASN A 10 6.56 -20.48 7.56
CA ASN A 10 6.46 -21.51 8.61
C ASN A 10 7.73 -21.63 9.47
N ARG A 11 8.92 -21.39 8.91
CA ARG A 11 10.16 -21.29 9.72
C ARG A 11 10.12 -20.08 10.64
N VAL A 12 9.80 -18.91 10.09
CA VAL A 12 9.69 -17.67 10.88
C VAL A 12 8.67 -17.81 12.01
N LEU A 13 7.48 -18.37 11.75
CA LEU A 13 6.47 -18.58 12.79
C LEU A 13 6.97 -19.52 13.90
N ARG A 14 7.75 -20.56 13.57
CA ARG A 14 8.37 -21.43 14.58
C ARG A 14 9.39 -20.68 15.41
N ASP A 15 10.24 -19.88 14.77
CA ASP A 15 11.27 -19.08 15.45
C ASP A 15 10.66 -17.99 16.36
N LEU A 16 9.46 -17.49 16.03
CA LEU A 16 8.77 -16.47 16.82
C LEU A 16 8.07 -17.00 18.08
N ASN A 17 7.77 -18.31 18.15
CA ASN A 17 6.97 -18.90 19.24
C ASN A 17 7.62 -18.76 20.62
N ASP A 18 8.95 -18.81 20.68
CA ASP A 18 9.77 -18.81 21.90
C ASP A 18 10.63 -17.53 22.02
N VAL A 19 10.27 -16.46 21.29
CA VAL A 19 10.95 -15.17 21.43
C VAL A 19 10.74 -14.61 22.84
N THR A 20 11.85 -14.18 23.43
CA THR A 20 11.99 -13.54 24.73
C THR A 20 12.95 -12.35 24.63
N PRO A 21 12.98 -11.45 25.63
CA PRO A 21 14.00 -10.41 25.68
C PRO A 21 15.43 -10.96 25.64
N ASP A 22 15.67 -12.11 26.28
CA ASP A 22 17.01 -12.70 26.44
C ASP A 22 17.58 -13.28 25.15
N ASN A 23 16.74 -13.87 24.30
CA ASN A 23 17.15 -14.46 23.01
C ASN A 23 16.89 -13.54 21.80
N ARG A 24 16.56 -12.25 22.04
CA ARG A 24 16.17 -11.30 20.99
C ARG A 24 17.19 -11.21 19.85
N GLU A 25 18.46 -11.00 20.19
CA GLU A 25 19.53 -10.76 19.20
C GLU A 25 19.77 -11.99 18.32
N GLU A 26 19.77 -13.18 18.94
CA GLU A 26 19.90 -14.46 18.26
C GLU A 26 18.75 -14.66 17.26
N LYS A 27 17.51 -14.44 17.71
CA LYS A 27 16.31 -14.59 16.88
C LYS A 27 16.26 -13.56 15.75
N GLU A 28 16.60 -12.31 16.04
CA GLU A 28 16.69 -11.25 15.02
C GLU A 28 17.72 -11.61 13.94
N THR A 29 18.89 -12.09 14.34
CA THR A 29 19.95 -12.50 13.41
C THR A 29 19.52 -13.68 12.54
N GLY A 30 18.96 -14.72 13.15
CA GLY A 30 18.52 -15.93 12.45
C GLY A 30 17.40 -15.65 11.44
N ILE A 31 16.36 -14.91 11.85
CA ILE A 31 15.24 -14.57 10.97
C ILE A 31 15.69 -13.63 9.85
N LEU A 32 16.58 -12.67 10.14
CA LEU A 32 17.10 -11.75 9.11
C LEU A 32 17.89 -12.50 8.04
N ARG A 33 18.76 -13.44 8.41
CA ARG A 33 19.50 -14.26 7.43
C ARG A 33 18.56 -15.03 6.52
N GLN A 34 17.55 -15.71 7.08
CA GLN A 34 16.53 -16.41 6.30
C GLN A 34 15.77 -15.47 5.34
N ALA A 35 15.44 -14.26 5.79
CA ALA A 35 14.74 -13.28 4.97
C ALA A 35 15.61 -12.75 3.81
N LEU A 36 16.90 -12.55 4.07
CA LEU A 36 17.86 -12.07 3.08
C LEU A 36 18.23 -13.14 2.05
N GLU A 37 18.30 -14.41 2.46
CA GLU A 37 18.46 -15.54 1.53
C GLU A 37 17.32 -15.59 0.50
N LEU A 38 16.07 -15.50 0.99
CA LEU A 38 14.88 -15.46 0.13
C LEU A 38 14.85 -14.21 -0.76
N ALA A 39 15.40 -13.09 -0.29
CA ALA A 39 15.41 -11.80 -0.98
C ALA A 39 16.71 -11.50 -1.75
N SER A 40 17.63 -12.46 -1.88
CA SER A 40 18.98 -12.28 -2.42
C SER A 40 19.01 -11.50 -3.75
N GLN A 41 18.28 -11.97 -4.76
CA GLN A 41 18.19 -11.31 -6.07
C GLN A 41 17.66 -9.87 -5.97
N ARG A 42 16.74 -9.62 -5.04
CA ARG A 42 16.16 -8.29 -4.83
C ARG A 42 17.15 -7.35 -4.14
N MET A 43 17.89 -7.85 -3.16
CA MET A 43 18.95 -7.09 -2.47
C MET A 43 20.03 -6.67 -3.46
N GLU A 44 20.49 -7.57 -4.32
CA GLU A 44 21.46 -7.28 -5.38
C GLU A 44 20.94 -6.23 -6.36
N SER A 45 19.67 -6.35 -6.78
CA SER A 45 19.03 -5.37 -7.66
C SER A 45 18.96 -3.98 -7.01
N TYR A 46 18.59 -3.89 -5.74
CA TYR A 46 18.54 -2.62 -5.02
C TYR A 46 19.92 -1.98 -4.85
N HIS A 47 20.92 -2.78 -4.50
CA HIS A 47 22.29 -2.31 -4.33
C HIS A 47 22.90 -1.82 -5.66
N THR A 48 22.67 -2.55 -6.74
CA THR A 48 23.13 -2.16 -8.08
C THR A 48 22.51 -0.83 -8.53
N LYS A 49 21.19 -0.66 -8.36
CA LYS A 49 20.52 0.59 -8.72
C LYS A 49 20.96 1.76 -7.84
N MET A 50 21.17 1.52 -6.55
CA MET A 50 21.73 2.52 -5.64
C MET A 50 23.11 2.99 -6.12
N ARG A 51 24.02 2.06 -6.45
CA ARG A 51 25.35 2.38 -6.98
C ARG A 51 25.30 3.17 -8.28
N SER A 52 24.37 2.84 -9.18
CA SER A 52 24.17 3.58 -10.43
C SER A 52 23.84 5.05 -10.18
N HIS A 53 22.85 5.32 -9.33
CA HIS A 53 22.46 6.69 -9.00
C HIS A 53 23.52 7.41 -8.16
N LEU A 54 24.23 6.68 -7.31
CA LEU A 54 25.34 7.24 -6.55
C LEU A 54 26.46 7.74 -7.47
N ALA A 55 26.78 6.98 -8.53
CA ALA A 55 27.77 7.39 -9.53
C ALA A 55 27.39 8.69 -10.26
N GLU A 56 26.09 8.93 -10.49
CA GLU A 56 25.57 10.18 -11.05
C GLU A 56 25.78 11.37 -10.09
N CYS A 57 25.72 11.12 -8.77
CA CYS A 57 25.91 12.15 -7.73
C CYS A 57 27.36 12.37 -7.29
N LYS A 58 28.32 11.53 -7.71
CA LYS A 58 29.69 11.50 -7.13
C LYS A 58 30.41 12.85 -7.13
N ARG A 59 30.23 13.66 -8.18
CA ARG A 59 30.88 14.97 -8.31
C ARG A 59 30.36 16.01 -7.32
N ASP A 60 29.11 15.87 -6.90
CA ASP A 60 28.44 16.84 -6.04
C ASP A 60 28.41 16.37 -4.58
N MET A 61 28.69 15.10 -4.30
CA MET A 61 28.61 14.50 -2.96
C MET A 61 29.44 15.25 -1.91
N ASP A 62 30.70 15.56 -2.20
CA ASP A 62 31.60 16.28 -1.27
C ASP A 62 31.17 17.74 -1.07
N VAL A 63 30.39 18.31 -2.00
CA VAL A 63 29.82 19.65 -1.90
C VAL A 63 28.49 19.64 -1.14
N ILE A 64 27.69 18.59 -1.33
CA ILE A 64 26.35 18.41 -0.75
C ILE A 64 26.44 18.06 0.74
N PHE A 65 27.35 17.18 1.12
CA PHE A 65 27.51 16.68 2.48
C PHE A 65 28.74 17.28 3.14
N LYS A 66 28.51 18.17 4.12
CA LYS A 66 29.58 18.72 4.96
C LYS A 66 29.98 17.77 6.09
N ASP A 67 29.10 16.82 6.46
CA ASP A 67 29.39 15.80 7.45
C ASP A 67 30.15 14.64 6.79
N HIS A 68 31.43 14.48 7.16
CA HIS A 68 32.25 13.35 6.72
C HIS A 68 31.70 11.99 7.17
N GLY A 69 30.90 11.95 8.24
CA GLY A 69 30.22 10.75 8.73
C GLY A 69 29.23 10.18 7.72
N VAL A 70 28.38 11.02 7.11
CA VAL A 70 27.42 10.57 6.09
C VAL A 70 28.12 10.07 4.84
N LEU A 71 29.19 10.76 4.41
CA LEU A 71 30.00 10.32 3.27
C LEU A 71 30.68 8.97 3.54
N THR A 72 31.21 8.78 4.74
CA THR A 72 31.82 7.50 5.16
C THR A 72 30.77 6.39 5.16
N TRP A 73 29.61 6.65 5.76
CA TRP A 73 28.50 5.70 5.80
C TRP A 73 28.00 5.30 4.40
N ILE A 74 27.86 6.26 3.47
CA ILE A 74 27.49 5.94 2.08
C ILE A 74 28.57 5.08 1.40
N ARG A 75 29.87 5.35 1.65
CA ARG A 75 30.97 4.54 1.11
C ARG A 75 30.97 3.13 1.69
N ASP A 76 30.67 2.96 2.97
CA ASP A 76 30.54 1.64 3.60
C ASP A 76 29.41 0.84 2.94
N ILE A 77 28.24 1.46 2.69
CA ILE A 77 27.13 0.85 1.97
C ILE A 77 27.54 0.53 0.51
N GLU A 78 28.24 1.45 -0.17
CA GLU A 78 28.70 1.25 -1.55
C GLU A 78 29.64 0.05 -1.64
N GLY A 79 30.54 -0.14 -0.67
CA GLY A 79 31.56 -1.20 -0.65
C GLY A 79 31.10 -2.55 -0.11
N GLU A 80 30.04 -2.61 0.70
CA GLU A 80 29.59 -3.85 1.35
C GLU A 80 28.98 -4.84 0.36
N THR A 81 29.33 -6.12 0.48
CA THR A 81 28.85 -7.21 -0.38
C THR A 81 28.05 -8.26 0.39
N ASP A 82 28.23 -8.36 1.72
CA ASP A 82 27.43 -9.24 2.57
C ASP A 82 26.02 -8.63 2.78
N PRO A 83 24.94 -9.30 2.34
CA PRO A 83 23.58 -8.77 2.47
C PRO A 83 23.17 -8.49 3.92
N TYR A 84 23.70 -9.26 4.88
CA TYR A 84 23.40 -9.08 6.29
C TYR A 84 23.98 -7.78 6.82
N ARG A 85 25.27 -7.55 6.62
CA ARG A 85 25.93 -6.28 6.98
C ARG A 85 25.32 -5.11 6.23
N LEU A 86 25.08 -5.24 4.92
CA LEU A 86 24.48 -4.19 4.10
C LEU A 86 23.11 -3.75 4.64
N SER A 87 22.23 -4.70 4.96
CA SER A 87 20.91 -4.40 5.53
C SER A 87 21.02 -3.77 6.91
N THR A 88 21.99 -4.20 7.72
CA THR A 88 22.23 -3.69 9.07
C THR A 88 22.74 -2.24 9.04
N ILE A 89 23.78 -1.96 8.24
CA ILE A 89 24.35 -0.61 8.07
C ILE A 89 23.28 0.38 7.59
N CYS A 90 22.44 -0.03 6.63
CA CYS A 90 21.36 0.81 6.11
C CYS A 90 20.25 1.06 7.15
N TYR A 91 19.99 0.08 8.02
CA TYR A 91 18.99 0.20 9.07
C TYR A 91 19.47 1.05 10.23
N ASP A 92 20.70 0.89 10.67
CA ASP A 92 21.25 1.62 11.82
C ASP A 92 21.36 3.11 11.51
N GLY A 93 21.75 3.46 10.27
CA GLY A 93 21.82 4.86 9.83
C GLY A 93 20.48 5.50 9.43
N ARG A 94 19.34 4.83 9.68
CA ARG A 94 18.03 5.29 9.15
C ARG A 94 17.50 6.59 9.76
N GLU A 95 17.89 6.91 11.00
CA GLU A 95 17.32 8.04 11.76
C GLU A 95 18.10 9.34 11.57
N ARG A 96 19.43 9.23 11.37
CA ARG A 96 20.31 10.37 11.21
C ARG A 96 20.80 10.48 9.78
N GLU A 97 21.62 9.54 9.33
CA GLU A 97 22.35 9.61 8.07
C GLU A 97 21.38 9.58 6.88
N LEU A 98 20.41 8.65 6.87
CA LEU A 98 19.40 8.57 5.80
C LEU A 98 18.50 9.81 5.74
N GLU A 99 18.16 10.39 6.88
CA GLU A 99 17.32 11.59 6.92
C GLU A 99 18.09 12.81 6.41
N GLU A 100 19.39 12.88 6.68
CA GLU A 100 20.26 13.88 6.06
C GLU A 100 20.28 13.71 4.53
N VAL A 101 20.49 12.49 4.02
CA VAL A 101 20.44 12.21 2.56
C VAL A 101 19.09 12.64 1.96
N ARG A 102 17.97 12.37 2.64
CA ARG A 102 16.63 12.80 2.19
C ARG A 102 16.48 14.31 2.17
N SER A 103 16.96 15.00 3.20
CA SER A 103 16.90 16.46 3.26
C SER A 103 17.63 17.12 2.10
N LYS A 104 18.74 16.51 1.65
CA LYS A 104 19.54 16.96 0.51
C LYS A 104 19.03 16.47 -0.85
N ALA A 105 18.10 15.52 -0.85
CA ALA A 105 17.48 15.01 -2.07
C ALA A 105 16.38 15.90 -2.64
N ILE A 106 15.97 16.96 -1.93
CA ILE A 106 14.91 17.87 -2.39
C ILE A 106 15.36 18.56 -3.68
N GLY A 107 14.67 18.28 -4.79
CA GLY A 107 15.01 18.79 -6.12
C GLY A 107 16.15 18.04 -6.82
N ASN A 108 16.74 17.00 -6.20
CA ASN A 108 17.79 16.17 -6.77
C ASN A 108 17.28 14.73 -6.96
N VAL A 109 16.85 14.42 -8.19
CA VAL A 109 16.22 13.12 -8.52
C VAL A 109 17.17 11.94 -8.27
N PRO A 110 18.43 11.93 -8.75
CA PRO A 110 19.37 10.86 -8.44
C PRO A 110 19.57 10.64 -6.94
N MET A 111 19.73 11.71 -6.16
CA MET A 111 19.88 11.59 -4.69
C MET A 111 18.62 11.06 -4.01
N ALA A 112 17.44 11.43 -4.50
CA ALA A 112 16.17 10.87 -4.03
C ALA A 112 16.08 9.36 -4.29
N GLN A 113 16.62 8.88 -5.42
CA GLN A 113 16.72 7.46 -5.71
C GLN A 113 17.75 6.75 -4.81
N VAL A 114 18.89 7.37 -4.52
CA VAL A 114 19.86 6.84 -3.54
C VAL A 114 19.19 6.64 -2.19
N ALA A 115 18.53 7.67 -1.64
CA ALA A 115 17.79 7.59 -0.39
C ALA A 115 16.70 6.50 -0.42
N HIS A 116 16.00 6.38 -1.56
CA HIS A 116 14.99 5.35 -1.76
C HIS A 116 15.58 3.95 -1.62
N TYR A 117 16.66 3.64 -2.36
CA TYR A 117 17.25 2.30 -2.35
C TYR A 117 17.96 1.96 -1.04
N ILE A 118 18.62 2.93 -0.38
CA ILE A 118 19.15 2.72 0.98
C ILE A 118 18.02 2.32 1.94
N GLY A 119 16.90 3.04 1.89
CA GLY A 119 15.72 2.70 2.69
C GLY A 119 15.13 1.32 2.36
N ARG A 120 15.25 0.84 1.11
CA ARG A 120 14.85 -0.52 0.71
C ARG A 120 15.80 -1.59 1.24
N LEU A 121 17.12 -1.33 1.22
CA LEU A 121 18.14 -2.26 1.73
C LEU A 121 18.01 -2.47 3.24
N GLY A 122 17.70 -1.42 4.00
CA GLY A 122 17.46 -1.51 5.46
C GLY A 122 16.07 -2.04 5.86
N ALA A 123 15.14 -2.18 4.90
CA ALA A 123 13.74 -2.54 5.21
C ALA A 123 13.59 -3.95 5.79
N HIS A 124 14.46 -4.89 5.41
CA HIS A 124 14.45 -6.26 5.93
C HIS A 124 14.78 -6.30 7.42
N ARG A 125 15.88 -5.66 7.83
CA ARG A 125 16.25 -5.51 9.25
C ARG A 125 15.16 -4.82 10.05
N TYR A 126 14.57 -3.75 9.52
CA TYR A 126 13.43 -3.08 10.15
C TYR A 126 12.25 -4.03 10.38
N ALA A 127 11.82 -4.77 9.35
CA ALA A 127 10.67 -5.67 9.46
C ALA A 127 10.89 -6.78 10.49
N VAL A 128 12.10 -7.34 10.55
CA VAL A 128 12.46 -8.37 11.53
C VAL A 128 12.44 -7.82 12.96
N SER A 129 13.09 -6.67 13.18
CA SER A 129 13.12 -6.06 14.52
C SER A 129 11.72 -5.65 14.99
N MET A 130 10.87 -5.15 14.08
CA MET A 130 9.48 -4.82 14.38
C MET A 130 8.66 -6.04 14.80
N ILE A 131 8.74 -7.15 14.06
CA ILE A 131 7.95 -8.35 14.38
C ILE A 131 8.42 -8.96 15.72
N ILE A 132 9.74 -9.03 15.95
CA ILE A 132 10.27 -9.54 17.23
C ILE A 132 9.87 -8.64 18.40
N THR A 133 10.00 -7.33 18.26
CA THR A 133 9.56 -6.36 19.27
C THR A 133 8.06 -6.53 19.56
N ALA A 134 7.24 -6.68 18.51
CA ALA A 134 5.80 -6.90 18.66
C ALA A 134 5.49 -8.22 19.38
N CYS A 135 6.19 -9.32 19.07
CA CYS A 135 6.02 -10.60 19.76
C CYS A 135 6.41 -10.55 21.24
N ILE A 136 7.40 -9.74 21.61
CA ILE A 136 7.81 -9.50 23.01
C ILE A 136 6.73 -8.67 23.73
N GLN A 137 6.28 -7.58 23.11
CA GLN A 137 5.32 -6.64 23.71
C GLN A 137 3.89 -7.16 23.74
N VAL A 138 3.52 -8.00 22.78
CA VAL A 138 2.17 -8.55 22.60
C VAL A 138 2.26 -10.09 22.55
N PRO A 139 2.38 -10.75 23.72
CA PRO A 139 2.58 -12.20 23.84
C PRO A 139 1.60 -13.07 23.05
N VAL A 140 0.36 -12.61 22.83
CA VAL A 140 -0.68 -13.35 22.08
C VAL A 140 -0.28 -13.56 20.62
N LEU A 141 0.57 -12.70 20.03
CA LEU A 141 1.07 -12.87 18.66
C LEU A 141 1.91 -14.14 18.49
N ARG A 142 2.54 -14.64 19.57
CA ARG A 142 3.29 -15.91 19.55
C ARG A 142 2.39 -17.14 19.42
N ARG A 143 1.06 -16.97 19.50
CA ARG A 143 0.08 -18.05 19.25
C ARG A 143 -0.22 -18.25 17.76
N ILE A 144 0.34 -17.41 16.88
CA ILE A 144 0.19 -17.54 15.44
C ILE A 144 1.07 -18.70 14.95
N VAL A 145 0.46 -19.87 14.79
CA VAL A 145 1.18 -21.10 14.43
C VAL A 145 1.05 -21.49 12.96
N ARG A 146 0.21 -20.78 12.20
CA ARG A 146 -0.10 -21.15 10.81
C ARG A 146 -0.36 -19.91 9.95
N ALA A 147 0.24 -19.91 8.77
CA ALA A 147 -0.17 -19.05 7.66
C ALA A 147 -1.12 -19.80 6.71
N VAL A 148 -2.13 -19.10 6.23
CA VAL A 148 -3.04 -19.60 5.20
C VAL A 148 -2.77 -18.83 3.92
N PHE A 149 -2.51 -19.56 2.84
CA PHE A 149 -2.36 -18.94 1.52
C PHE A 149 -3.74 -18.73 0.90
N LEU A 150 -4.01 -17.49 0.50
CA LEU A 150 -5.18 -17.14 -0.29
C LEU A 150 -4.73 -16.86 -1.73
N PRO A 151 -5.26 -17.59 -2.73
CA PRO A 151 -4.91 -17.32 -4.11
C PRO A 151 -5.41 -15.94 -4.53
N SER A 152 -4.63 -15.27 -5.38
CA SER A 152 -5.09 -14.06 -6.05
C SER A 152 -6.28 -14.39 -6.95
N ALA A 153 -7.26 -13.49 -7.01
CA ALA A 153 -8.30 -13.58 -8.02
C ALA A 153 -7.73 -13.29 -9.41
N ASP A 154 -8.26 -13.99 -10.43
CA ASP A 154 -7.84 -13.79 -11.81
C ASP A 154 -8.04 -12.35 -12.27
N ALA A 155 -7.14 -11.86 -13.12
CA ALA A 155 -7.37 -10.60 -13.80
C ALA A 155 -8.55 -10.75 -14.77
N ARG A 156 -9.46 -9.77 -14.81
CA ARG A 156 -10.65 -9.81 -15.66
C ARG A 156 -10.73 -8.55 -16.51
N PRO A 157 -10.76 -8.67 -17.85
CA PRO A 157 -11.05 -7.52 -18.69
C PRO A 157 -12.50 -7.10 -18.44
N VAL A 158 -12.71 -5.81 -18.22
CA VAL A 158 -14.03 -5.20 -18.15
C VAL A 158 -14.13 -4.22 -19.30
N ILE A 159 -15.09 -4.47 -20.17
CA ILE A 159 -15.48 -3.54 -21.23
C ILE A 159 -16.56 -2.64 -20.64
N LEU A 160 -16.28 -1.35 -20.53
CA LEU A 160 -17.29 -0.40 -20.07
C LEU A 160 -18.38 -0.24 -21.13
N PRO A 161 -19.66 -0.24 -20.74
CA PRO A 161 -20.72 0.07 -21.69
C PRO A 161 -20.53 1.49 -22.25
N PRO A 162 -20.96 1.77 -23.50
CA PRO A 162 -20.77 3.08 -24.13
C PRO A 162 -21.26 4.27 -23.29
N GLU A 163 -22.31 4.07 -22.50
CA GLU A 163 -22.85 5.07 -21.58
C GLU A 163 -21.90 5.41 -20.42
N ALA A 164 -21.15 4.41 -19.93
CA ALA A 164 -20.17 4.59 -18.85
C ALA A 164 -18.79 5.04 -19.38
N ALA A 165 -18.49 4.74 -20.65
CA ALA A 165 -17.26 5.17 -21.33
C ALA A 165 -17.31 6.62 -21.84
N ASN A 166 -18.49 7.27 -21.83
CA ASN A 166 -18.62 8.67 -22.21
C ASN A 166 -18.66 9.58 -20.96
N PHE A 167 -17.70 10.50 -20.86
CA PHE A 167 -17.55 11.41 -19.72
C PHE A 167 -18.85 12.15 -19.37
N TYR A 168 -19.46 12.85 -20.33
CA TYR A 168 -20.67 13.66 -20.08
C TYR A 168 -21.88 12.82 -19.67
N LYS A 169 -22.05 11.64 -20.26
CA LYS A 169 -23.10 10.69 -19.84
C LYS A 169 -22.85 10.19 -18.43
N THR A 170 -21.60 9.85 -18.09
CA THR A 170 -21.21 9.43 -16.74
C THR A 170 -21.43 10.55 -15.71
N CYS A 171 -21.03 11.79 -16.00
CA CYS A 171 -21.33 12.95 -15.14
C CYS A 171 -22.83 13.10 -14.91
N LYS A 172 -23.63 13.00 -15.97
CA LYS A 172 -25.10 13.06 -15.87
C LYS A 172 -25.65 11.92 -15.01
N LEU A 173 -25.13 10.70 -15.12
CA LEU A 173 -25.56 9.55 -14.31
C LEU A 173 -25.19 9.74 -12.83
N ILE A 174 -23.97 10.18 -12.54
CA ILE A 174 -23.50 10.52 -11.19
C ILE A 174 -24.42 11.58 -10.57
N CYS A 175 -24.73 12.65 -11.31
CA CYS A 175 -25.50 13.78 -10.82
C CYS A 175 -27.02 13.50 -10.71
N LYS A 176 -27.54 12.56 -11.49
CA LYS A 176 -28.93 12.08 -11.39
C LYS A 176 -29.12 11.04 -10.30
N ASN A 177 -28.05 10.46 -9.78
CA ASN A 177 -28.15 9.51 -8.69
C ASN A 177 -28.72 10.24 -7.46
N GLN A 178 -29.67 9.62 -6.75
CA GLN A 178 -30.41 10.21 -5.60
C GLN A 178 -29.53 10.46 -4.36
N CYS A 179 -28.21 10.48 -4.54
CA CYS A 179 -27.21 10.66 -3.50
C CYS A 179 -27.01 12.14 -3.15
N LEU A 180 -27.43 13.05 -4.04
CA LEU A 180 -27.35 14.50 -3.87
C LEU A 180 -28.74 15.13 -4.06
N PRO A 181 -29.05 16.24 -3.37
CA PRO A 181 -30.20 17.08 -3.69
C PRO A 181 -30.14 17.53 -5.16
N PRO A 182 -31.30 17.67 -5.86
CA PRO A 182 -31.32 17.99 -7.28
C PRO A 182 -30.49 19.22 -7.68
N HIS A 183 -30.53 20.29 -6.88
CA HIS A 183 -29.76 21.51 -7.13
C HIS A 183 -28.24 21.28 -7.03
N GLN A 184 -27.79 20.45 -6.09
CA GLN A 184 -26.37 20.09 -5.95
C GLN A 184 -25.92 19.20 -7.10
N GLY A 185 -26.75 18.22 -7.50
CA GLY A 185 -26.48 17.39 -8.67
C GLY A 185 -26.34 18.23 -9.95
N GLN A 186 -27.21 19.21 -10.16
CA GLN A 186 -27.10 20.11 -11.31
C GLN A 186 -25.84 20.98 -11.26
N SER A 187 -25.52 21.55 -10.08
CA SER A 187 -24.31 22.35 -9.88
C SER A 187 -23.04 21.53 -10.13
N LEU A 188 -22.98 20.30 -9.60
CA LEU A 188 -21.86 19.39 -9.81
C LEU A 188 -21.69 19.06 -11.30
N ASN A 189 -22.78 18.76 -12.01
CA ASN A 189 -22.72 18.46 -13.44
C ASN A 189 -22.15 19.63 -14.24
N ILE A 190 -22.61 20.86 -13.96
CA ILE A 190 -22.10 22.08 -14.61
C ILE A 190 -20.59 22.20 -14.34
N HIS A 191 -20.17 22.06 -13.08
CA HIS A 191 -18.77 22.21 -12.72
C HIS A 191 -17.86 21.19 -13.41
N LEU A 192 -18.23 19.91 -13.42
CA LEU A 192 -17.46 18.85 -14.08
C LEU A 192 -17.31 19.10 -15.59
N CYS A 193 -18.40 19.50 -16.25
CA CYS A 193 -18.38 19.86 -17.67
C CYS A 193 -17.53 21.11 -17.94
N SER A 194 -17.71 22.18 -17.15
CA SER A 194 -16.93 23.41 -17.28
C SER A 194 -15.44 23.17 -17.06
N ARG A 195 -15.08 22.26 -16.15
CA ARG A 195 -13.69 21.88 -15.92
C ARG A 195 -13.09 21.14 -17.12
N ASP A 196 -13.80 20.19 -17.70
CA ASP A 196 -13.33 19.49 -18.91
C ASP A 196 -13.11 20.48 -20.07
N ILE A 197 -14.02 21.43 -20.27
CA ILE A 197 -13.86 22.50 -21.27
C ILE A 197 -12.64 23.37 -20.97
N ALA A 198 -12.44 23.76 -19.71
CA ALA A 198 -11.28 24.57 -19.30
C ALA A 198 -9.94 23.82 -19.43
N GLU A 199 -9.97 22.49 -19.33
CA GLU A 199 -8.83 21.60 -19.56
C GLU A 199 -8.77 21.08 -21.02
N ASP A 200 -9.39 21.79 -21.98
CA ASP A 200 -9.41 21.46 -23.42
C ASP A 200 -9.79 20.00 -23.71
N TYR A 201 -10.88 19.55 -23.08
CA TYR A 201 -11.45 18.21 -23.23
C TYR A 201 -10.51 17.07 -22.77
N ALA A 202 -9.51 17.36 -21.94
CA ALA A 202 -8.55 16.37 -21.48
C ALA A 202 -9.17 15.25 -20.63
N LEU A 203 -10.26 15.51 -19.89
CA LEU A 203 -10.92 14.48 -19.07
C LEU A 203 -11.78 13.57 -19.94
N SER A 204 -12.55 14.14 -20.87
CA SER A 204 -13.35 13.34 -21.81
C SER A 204 -12.48 12.45 -22.70
N ASN A 205 -11.37 12.98 -23.22
CA ASN A 205 -10.38 12.21 -23.97
C ASN A 205 -9.80 11.05 -23.14
N LYS A 206 -9.47 11.27 -21.85
CA LYS A 206 -9.02 10.21 -20.95
C LYS A 206 -10.09 9.14 -20.72
N PHE A 207 -11.36 9.52 -20.60
CA PHE A 207 -12.46 8.58 -20.43
C PHE A 207 -12.63 7.64 -21.63
N GLU A 208 -12.47 8.15 -22.84
CA GLU A 208 -12.57 7.33 -24.06
C GLU A 208 -11.47 6.26 -24.15
N GLN A 209 -10.32 6.49 -23.50
CA GLN A 209 -9.23 5.52 -23.40
C GLN A 209 -9.50 4.42 -22.36
N LEU A 210 -10.52 4.58 -21.50
CA LEU A 210 -10.88 3.62 -20.44
C LEU A 210 -11.91 2.56 -20.88
N LYS A 211 -12.14 2.39 -22.19
CA LYS A 211 -13.12 1.42 -22.71
C LYS A 211 -12.80 -0.02 -22.28
N ASP A 212 -11.52 -0.37 -22.24
CA ASP A 212 -11.02 -1.68 -21.86
C ASP A 212 -10.11 -1.56 -20.64
N VAL A 213 -10.59 -2.04 -19.49
CA VAL A 213 -9.81 -2.01 -18.25
C VAL A 213 -9.58 -3.43 -17.76
N LEU A 214 -8.30 -3.81 -17.63
CA LEU A 214 -7.95 -5.04 -16.93
C LEU A 214 -8.09 -4.83 -15.42
N THR A 215 -9.10 -5.47 -14.83
CA THR A 215 -9.37 -5.35 -13.40
C THR A 215 -8.74 -6.48 -12.59
N ARG A 216 -8.47 -6.22 -11.32
CA ARG A 216 -7.95 -7.17 -10.32
C ARG A 216 -8.57 -6.91 -8.95
N VAL A 217 -8.64 -7.95 -8.13
CA VAL A 217 -8.99 -7.81 -6.71
C VAL A 217 -7.70 -7.62 -5.93
N HIS A 218 -7.66 -6.58 -5.10
CA HIS A 218 -6.51 -6.31 -4.24
C HIS A 218 -6.48 -7.25 -3.02
N ALA A 219 -5.30 -7.44 -2.43
CA ALA A 219 -5.10 -8.36 -1.31
C ALA A 219 -5.97 -8.00 -0.09
N GLU A 220 -6.12 -6.70 0.20
CA GLU A 220 -6.97 -6.18 1.27
C GLU A 220 -8.39 -6.74 1.17
N LEU A 221 -8.95 -6.72 -0.05
CA LEU A 221 -10.31 -7.16 -0.31
C LEU A 221 -10.46 -8.67 -0.30
N LEU A 222 -9.44 -9.41 -0.75
CA LEU A 222 -9.41 -10.88 -0.69
C LEU A 222 -9.46 -11.37 0.76
N ILE A 223 -8.69 -10.76 1.65
CA ILE A 223 -8.65 -11.14 3.08
C ILE A 223 -10.00 -10.81 3.73
N VAL A 224 -10.52 -9.60 3.52
CA VAL A 224 -11.82 -9.17 4.08
C VAL A 224 -12.97 -10.07 3.60
N ASP A 225 -13.01 -10.42 2.31
CA ASP A 225 -14.03 -11.30 1.77
C ASP A 225 -13.90 -12.72 2.34
N PHE A 226 -12.68 -13.25 2.46
CA PHE A 226 -12.44 -14.56 3.05
C PHE A 226 -12.93 -14.65 4.51
N PHE A 227 -12.56 -13.68 5.34
CA PHE A 227 -13.00 -13.61 6.74
C PHE A 227 -14.52 -13.44 6.86
N SER A 228 -15.11 -12.55 6.05
CA SER A 228 -16.54 -12.29 6.00
C SER A 228 -17.35 -13.54 5.62
N ARG A 229 -16.96 -14.26 4.56
CA ARG A 229 -17.66 -15.45 4.08
C ARG A 229 -17.52 -16.64 5.01
N LYS A 230 -16.32 -16.87 5.52
CA LYS A 230 -16.05 -17.99 6.44
C LYS A 230 -16.43 -17.68 7.89
N LYS A 231 -16.90 -16.45 8.18
CA LYS A 231 -17.29 -15.97 9.50
C LYS A 231 -16.21 -16.25 10.55
N LEU A 232 -14.97 -15.96 10.19
CA LEU A 232 -13.82 -16.14 11.06
C LEU A 232 -13.84 -15.12 12.19
N LYS A 233 -13.34 -15.54 13.37
CA LYS A 233 -13.23 -14.67 14.53
C LYS A 233 -11.89 -13.95 14.51
N PHE A 234 -11.92 -12.68 14.91
CA PHE A 234 -10.73 -11.88 15.15
C PHE A 234 -10.28 -12.03 16.61
N VAL A 235 -8.97 -11.88 16.83
CA VAL A 235 -8.42 -11.79 18.19
C VAL A 235 -9.00 -10.56 18.86
N ASP A 236 -9.50 -10.71 20.09
CA ASP A 236 -10.13 -9.64 20.87
C ASP A 236 -11.24 -8.87 20.15
N ASN A 237 -11.87 -9.49 19.13
CA ASN A 237 -12.85 -8.87 18.24
C ASN A 237 -12.32 -7.63 17.49
N ASP A 238 -11.00 -7.45 17.41
CA ASP A 238 -10.34 -6.40 16.62
C ASP A 238 -10.33 -6.79 15.14
N ARG A 239 -11.24 -6.20 14.35
CA ARG A 239 -11.43 -6.51 12.92
C ARG A 239 -10.40 -5.81 12.03
N TYR A 240 -9.16 -5.74 12.50
CA TYR A 240 -8.03 -5.21 11.77
C TYR A 240 -7.53 -6.16 10.69
N VAL A 241 -7.32 -5.62 9.49
CA VAL A 241 -6.68 -6.31 8.36
C VAL A 241 -5.44 -5.53 7.96
N GLY A 242 -4.27 -6.10 8.28
CA GLY A 242 -2.97 -5.55 7.89
C GLY A 242 -2.56 -6.00 6.49
N CYS A 243 -2.03 -5.08 5.69
CA CYS A 243 -1.42 -5.37 4.39
C CYS A 243 -0.04 -4.69 4.29
N SER A 244 0.79 -5.14 3.36
CA SER A 244 2.17 -4.64 3.20
C SER A 244 2.26 -3.19 2.76
N LYS A 245 1.15 -2.61 2.29
CA LYS A 245 0.99 -1.22 1.90
C LYS A 245 -0.32 -0.67 2.48
N PRO A 246 -0.42 0.64 2.73
CA PRO A 246 -1.70 1.29 2.99
C PRO A 246 -2.70 0.97 1.87
N ALA A 247 -3.99 0.97 2.19
CA ALA A 247 -5.04 0.70 1.24
C ALA A 247 -5.11 1.78 0.15
N CYS A 248 -5.42 1.36 -1.08
CA CYS A 248 -5.82 2.31 -2.12
C CYS A 248 -7.18 2.95 -1.79
N TYR A 249 -7.54 4.03 -2.47
CA TYR A 249 -8.81 4.73 -2.21
C TYR A 249 -10.02 3.80 -2.28
N PHE A 250 -10.08 2.92 -3.29
CA PHE A 250 -11.15 1.93 -3.44
C PHE A 250 -11.19 0.95 -2.27
N CYS A 251 -10.04 0.37 -1.89
CA CYS A 251 -9.96 -0.61 -0.80
C CYS A 251 -10.32 0.02 0.54
N HIS A 252 -9.81 1.21 0.82
CA HIS A 252 -10.12 1.96 2.04
C HIS A 252 -11.63 2.18 2.18
N LYS A 253 -12.28 2.78 1.17
CA LYS A 253 -13.73 3.01 1.21
C LYS A 253 -14.53 1.71 1.26
N TRP A 254 -14.11 0.69 0.53
CA TRP A 254 -14.78 -0.61 0.54
C TRP A 254 -14.80 -1.22 1.95
N ILE A 255 -13.66 -1.21 2.64
CA ILE A 255 -13.50 -1.80 3.97
C ILE A 255 -14.23 -0.98 5.02
N SER A 256 -14.10 0.35 5.02
CA SER A 256 -14.81 1.22 5.96
C SER A 256 -16.34 1.13 5.86
N LEU A 257 -16.87 0.84 4.67
CA LEU A 257 -18.30 0.70 4.44
C LEU A 257 -18.80 -0.76 4.59
N HIS A 258 -17.91 -1.70 4.92
CA HIS A 258 -18.24 -3.12 4.96
C HIS A 258 -19.27 -3.42 6.07
N PRO A 259 -20.33 -4.21 5.80
CA PRO A 259 -21.41 -4.46 6.77
C PRO A 259 -20.92 -5.16 8.04
N ASP A 260 -19.87 -5.96 7.94
CA ASP A 260 -19.22 -6.58 9.11
C ASP A 260 -18.28 -5.61 9.86
N GLY A 261 -18.35 -4.30 9.66
CA GLY A 261 -17.70 -3.29 10.53
C GLY A 261 -16.22 -3.54 10.81
N TYR A 262 -15.40 -3.58 9.76
CA TYR A 262 -13.95 -3.74 9.86
C TYR A 262 -13.30 -2.45 10.38
N GLU A 263 -12.13 -2.60 11.00
CA GLU A 263 -11.30 -1.44 11.35
C GLU A 263 -10.85 -0.72 10.08
N THR A 264 -10.86 0.61 10.13
CA THR A 264 -10.54 1.42 8.95
C THR A 264 -9.03 1.33 8.67
N PRO A 265 -8.62 0.85 7.49
CA PRO A 265 -7.21 0.72 7.17
C PRO A 265 -6.60 2.11 6.89
N ALA A 266 -5.32 2.27 7.23
CA ALA A 266 -4.52 3.37 6.72
C ALA A 266 -4.56 3.38 5.18
N ALA A 267 -4.57 4.56 4.57
CA ALA A 267 -4.73 4.71 3.13
C ALA A 267 -3.69 5.65 2.52
N HIS A 268 -3.24 5.33 1.31
CA HIS A 268 -2.44 6.26 0.48
C HIS A 268 -3.32 7.08 -0.48
N ASN A 269 -4.65 6.86 -0.47
CA ASN A 269 -5.67 7.60 -1.21
C ASN A 269 -5.48 7.71 -2.73
N GLN A 270 -4.64 6.86 -3.33
CA GLN A 270 -4.54 6.83 -4.80
C GLN A 270 -5.71 6.04 -5.38
N VAL A 271 -6.26 6.56 -6.47
CA VAL A 271 -7.30 5.91 -7.26
C VAL A 271 -6.64 4.93 -8.23
N ILE A 272 -6.93 3.65 -8.07
CA ILE A 272 -6.45 2.58 -8.94
C ILE A 272 -7.61 2.10 -9.82
N LEU A 273 -7.65 2.54 -11.08
CA LEU A 273 -8.78 2.30 -11.99
C LEU A 273 -9.06 0.81 -12.25
N GLY A 274 -8.02 -0.04 -12.19
CA GLY A 274 -8.13 -1.48 -12.34
C GLY A 274 -8.49 -2.25 -11.06
N CYS A 275 -8.87 -1.58 -9.98
CA CYS A 275 -9.29 -2.28 -8.75
C CYS A 275 -10.79 -2.61 -8.82
N ARG A 276 -11.16 -3.88 -8.59
CA ARG A 276 -12.56 -4.31 -8.43
C ARG A 276 -12.80 -4.96 -7.08
N GLY A 277 -14.06 -5.00 -6.67
CA GLY A 277 -14.49 -5.77 -5.50
C GLY A 277 -14.31 -7.29 -5.69
N PRO A 278 -14.38 -8.08 -4.60
CA PRO A 278 -14.26 -9.55 -4.63
C PRO A 278 -15.22 -10.20 -5.63
N ASP A 279 -14.92 -11.40 -6.13
CA ASP A 279 -15.74 -12.14 -7.12
C ASP A 279 -16.80 -13.04 -6.44
N VAL A 280 -18.00 -13.26 -7.02
CA VAL A 280 -19.08 -14.05 -6.36
C VAL A 280 -18.92 -15.41 -7.00
N ASP A 281 -18.67 -16.44 -6.22
CA ASP A 281 -18.68 -17.79 -6.75
C ASP A 281 -20.13 -18.25 -6.88
N ALA A 282 -20.57 -18.47 -8.11
CA ALA A 282 -21.92 -18.92 -8.41
C ALA A 282 -22.26 -20.26 -7.70
N GLY A 283 -21.25 -21.09 -7.39
CA GLY A 283 -21.41 -22.34 -6.65
C GLY A 283 -21.59 -22.16 -5.13
N GLU A 284 -21.04 -21.09 -4.55
CA GLU A 284 -21.21 -20.75 -3.12
C GLU A 284 -22.48 -19.90 -2.89
N ASP A 285 -22.95 -19.16 -3.90
CA ASP A 285 -24.11 -18.27 -3.80
C ASP A 285 -25.45 -18.94 -4.18
N ARG A 286 -25.73 -20.09 -3.56
CA ARG A 286 -26.94 -20.90 -3.84
C ARG A 286 -28.26 -20.16 -3.65
N MET A 287 -28.26 -19.06 -2.89
CA MET A 287 -29.46 -18.25 -2.59
C MET A 287 -29.41 -16.82 -3.16
N GLY A 288 -28.40 -16.46 -3.96
CA GLY A 288 -28.23 -15.10 -4.51
C GLY A 288 -27.93 -14.01 -3.46
N ASN A 289 -27.61 -14.41 -2.23
CA ASN A 289 -27.31 -13.52 -1.11
C ASN A 289 -25.96 -12.81 -1.32
N GLY A 290 -24.96 -13.49 -1.86
CA GLY A 290 -23.64 -12.94 -2.15
C GLY A 290 -23.69 -11.82 -3.19
N ALA A 291 -24.42 -12.04 -4.29
CA ALA A 291 -24.66 -11.03 -5.31
C ALA A 291 -25.41 -9.81 -4.75
N ARG A 292 -26.41 -10.03 -3.88
CA ARG A 292 -27.17 -8.94 -3.25
C ARG A 292 -26.31 -8.10 -2.30
N VAL A 293 -25.53 -8.75 -1.44
CA VAL A 293 -24.62 -8.05 -0.51
C VAL A 293 -23.60 -7.23 -1.30
N ARG A 294 -22.98 -7.80 -2.33
CA ARG A 294 -22.05 -7.08 -3.20
C ARG A 294 -22.68 -5.87 -3.87
N ARG A 295 -23.87 -6.03 -4.45
CA ARG A 295 -24.59 -4.93 -5.09
C ARG A 295 -24.84 -3.80 -4.08
N SER A 296 -25.23 -4.14 -2.85
CA SER A 296 -25.40 -3.16 -1.78
C SER A 296 -24.09 -2.43 -1.45
N GLN A 297 -22.95 -3.15 -1.45
CA GLN A 297 -21.64 -2.57 -1.19
C GLN A 297 -21.22 -1.57 -2.27
N TYR A 298 -21.40 -1.92 -3.55
CA TYR A 298 -21.14 -0.99 -4.65
C TYR A 298 -22.05 0.25 -4.61
N ILE A 299 -23.32 0.09 -4.23
CA ILE A 299 -24.23 1.23 -4.08
C ILE A 299 -23.76 2.19 -2.97
N ARG A 300 -23.33 1.64 -1.81
CA ARG A 300 -22.75 2.43 -0.71
C ARG A 300 -21.47 3.13 -1.14
N LEU A 301 -20.59 2.41 -1.83
CA LEU A 301 -19.34 2.96 -2.34
C LEU A 301 -19.59 4.08 -3.36
N ALA A 302 -20.47 3.86 -4.33
CA ALA A 302 -20.82 4.88 -5.33
C ALA A 302 -21.38 6.15 -4.68
N ARG A 303 -22.23 6.00 -3.65
CA ARG A 303 -22.71 7.13 -2.84
C ARG A 303 -21.57 7.95 -2.24
N GLU A 304 -20.60 7.30 -1.60
CA GLU A 304 -19.49 8.04 -1.00
C GLU A 304 -18.54 8.65 -2.02
N ILE A 305 -18.29 7.98 -3.13
CA ILE A 305 -17.48 8.55 -4.22
C ILE A 305 -18.14 9.83 -4.75
N ILE A 306 -19.47 9.82 -4.94
CA ILE A 306 -20.22 11.00 -5.39
C ILE A 306 -20.11 12.14 -4.37
N ARG A 307 -20.19 11.84 -3.07
CA ARG A 307 -20.02 12.86 -2.01
C ARG A 307 -18.61 13.42 -1.98
N ASP A 308 -17.59 12.57 -2.09
CA ASP A 308 -16.18 12.99 -2.13
C ASP A 308 -15.91 13.87 -3.36
N ILE A 309 -16.44 13.52 -4.54
CA ILE A 309 -16.33 14.34 -5.75
C ILE A 309 -16.99 15.71 -5.53
N ASN A 310 -18.22 15.72 -5.00
CA ASN A 310 -18.94 16.96 -4.71
C ASN A 310 -18.20 17.85 -3.71
N HIS A 311 -17.59 17.26 -2.70
CA HIS A 311 -16.76 17.98 -1.72
C HIS A 311 -15.50 18.57 -2.35
N GLN A 312 -14.78 17.79 -3.17
CA GLN A 312 -13.55 18.24 -3.83
C GLN A 312 -13.80 19.35 -4.85
N VAL A 313 -14.91 19.30 -5.56
CA VAL A 313 -15.34 20.37 -6.48
C VAL A 313 -15.58 21.69 -5.75
N GLY A 314 -15.97 21.65 -4.47
CA GLY A 314 -16.11 22.83 -3.61
C GLY A 314 -14.78 23.41 -3.09
N ILE A 315 -13.66 22.67 -3.22
CA ILE A 315 -12.34 23.06 -2.70
C ILE A 315 -11.45 23.48 -3.88
N ARG A 316 -10.84 24.68 -3.82
CA ARG A 316 -9.85 25.12 -4.82
C ARG A 316 -8.64 24.15 -4.79
N PRO A 317 -8.13 23.69 -5.95
CA PRO A 317 -7.07 22.70 -5.98
C PRO A 317 -5.79 23.24 -5.33
N GLY A 318 -5.43 22.68 -4.17
CA GLY A 318 -4.07 22.73 -3.65
C GLY A 318 -3.19 21.75 -4.41
N VAL A 319 -1.93 22.11 -4.64
CA VAL A 319 -0.92 21.22 -5.25
C VAL A 319 -0.64 20.07 -4.29
N GLY A 320 -1.32 18.94 -4.48
CA GLY A 320 -1.04 17.71 -3.74
C GLY A 320 0.26 17.08 -4.22
N LEU A 321 1.26 16.98 -3.35
CA LEU A 321 2.48 16.23 -3.63
C LEU A 321 2.14 14.74 -3.90
N PRO A 322 2.76 14.11 -4.92
CA PRO A 322 2.60 12.68 -5.16
C PRO A 322 3.01 11.88 -3.92
N HIS A 323 2.09 11.14 -3.31
CA HIS A 323 2.43 10.13 -2.32
C HIS A 323 2.92 8.87 -3.04
N HIS A 324 4.14 8.42 -2.74
CA HIS A 324 4.71 7.21 -3.33
C HIS A 324 3.93 5.95 -2.91
N GLN A 325 3.79 4.99 -3.83
CA GLN A 325 3.10 3.69 -3.63
C GLN A 325 3.83 2.71 -2.71
N SER A 326 4.99 3.10 -2.19
CA SER A 326 5.79 2.32 -1.28
C SER A 326 6.09 3.24 -0.12
N SER A 327 5.74 2.83 1.10
CA SER A 327 6.16 3.53 2.32
C SER A 327 7.65 3.79 2.21
N ASN A 328 8.08 5.04 2.40
CA ASN A 328 9.48 5.47 2.35
C ASN A 328 10.30 4.87 3.51
N GLY A 329 10.36 3.54 3.67
CA GLY A 329 10.90 2.87 4.85
C GLY A 329 10.18 3.21 6.17
N SER A 330 9.34 4.25 6.19
CA SER A 330 8.50 4.68 7.29
C SER A 330 7.14 4.02 7.10
N THR A 331 6.99 2.83 7.65
CA THR A 331 5.72 2.08 7.77
C THR A 331 4.90 2.55 8.97
N ARG A 332 5.05 3.81 9.41
CA ARG A 332 4.11 4.38 10.37
C ARG A 332 2.80 4.66 9.65
N ALA A 333 1.97 3.62 9.53
CA ALA A 333 0.54 3.82 9.45
C ALA A 333 0.15 4.59 10.72
N PRO A 334 -0.43 5.80 10.61
CA PRO A 334 -0.97 6.46 11.79
C PRO A 334 -2.15 5.61 12.29
N SER A 335 -1.95 4.84 13.36
CA SER A 335 -3.07 4.30 14.11
C SER A 335 -3.54 5.41 15.05
N THR A 336 -4.75 5.90 14.85
CA THR A 336 -5.51 6.62 15.88
C THR A 336 -5.96 5.63 16.94
N VAL A 337 -5.02 5.04 17.67
CA VAL A 337 -5.35 4.45 18.97
C VAL A 337 -5.45 5.65 19.90
N SER A 338 -6.68 6.05 20.21
CA SER A 338 -6.96 6.90 21.36
C SER A 338 -6.26 6.27 22.56
N ARG A 339 -5.28 6.98 23.13
CA ARG A 339 -4.62 6.58 24.36
C ARG A 339 -5.72 6.36 25.41
N LEU A 340 -5.90 5.12 25.84
CA LEU A 340 -6.49 4.83 27.14
C LEU A 340 -5.42 5.06 28.21
#